data_AF-A0AAV8ZN47-F1
#
_entry.id   AF-A0AAV8ZN47-F1
#
_cell.length_a   1.000
_cell.length_b   1.000
_cell.length_c   1.000
_cell.angle_alpha   90.00
_cell.angle_beta   90.00
_cell.angle_gamma   90.00
#
_symmetry.space_group_name_H-M   'P 1'
#
loop_
_entity.id
_entity.type
_entity.pdbx_description
1 polymer ?
#
loop_
_entity_poly.entity_id
_entity_poly.type
_entity_poly.pdbx_seq_one_letter_code
_entity_poly.pdbx_strand_id
1 'polypeptide(L)'
;MFEQFSKRNQLRVFGVPESNNGNLKEIFQGIFENKMEVNGSQLEYCYRLGPYNKGDKYPRPILATFIDAQQRNLIFNNKKETQR
;
A
#
# COMPACT_ATOMS: atom_id res chain seq x y z
N MET A 1 14.53 16.28 -13.39
CA MET A 1 14.52 14.85 -13.76
C MET A 1 14.67 13.97 -12.52
N PHE A 2 13.72 14.04 -11.57
CA PHE A 2 13.70 13.22 -10.33
C PHE A 2 12.33 12.57 -10.07
N GLU A 3 11.27 13.02 -10.75
CA GLU A 3 9.90 12.51 -10.56
C GLU A 3 9.70 11.05 -10.98
N GLN A 4 10.57 10.49 -11.83
CA GLN A 4 10.46 9.08 -12.24
C GLN A 4 10.97 8.11 -11.17
N PHE A 5 11.93 8.52 -10.32
CA PHE A 5 12.44 7.65 -9.25
C PHE A 5 11.44 7.54 -8.10
N SER A 6 10.74 8.62 -7.75
CA SER A 6 9.76 8.63 -6.66
C SER A 6 8.58 7.67 -6.91
N LYS A 7 8.20 7.44 -8.16
CA LYS A 7 7.09 6.54 -8.52
C LYS A 7 7.44 5.05 -8.50
N ARG A 8 8.72 4.67 -8.52
CA ARG A 8 9.12 3.24 -8.58
C ARG A 8 8.86 2.51 -7.26
N ASN A 9 8.93 3.24 -6.15
CA ASN A 9 8.79 2.67 -4.81
C ASN A 9 7.37 2.89 -4.26
N GLN A 10 6.44 3.34 -5.10
CA GLN A 10 5.07 3.64 -4.70
C GLN A 10 4.13 2.53 -5.15
N LEU A 11 3.22 2.15 -4.25
CA LEU A 11 2.16 1.20 -4.52
C LEU A 11 0.83 1.82 -4.12
N ARG A 12 -0.12 1.80 -5.08
CA ARG A 12 -1.48 2.26 -4.85
C ARG A 12 -2.37 1.07 -4.58
N VAL A 13 -3.03 1.08 -3.43
CA VAL A 13 -3.90 -0.01 -2.97
C VAL A 13 -5.32 0.51 -2.81
N PHE A 14 -6.26 -0.31 -3.25
CA PHE A 14 -7.69 -0.01 -3.28
C PHE A 14 -8.43 -1.00 -2.37
N GLY A 15 -9.64 -0.64 -1.93
CA GLY A 15 -10.50 -1.56 -1.18
C GLY A 15 -10.18 -1.74 0.31
N VAL A 16 -9.23 -0.98 0.87
CA VAL A 16 -8.95 -1.02 2.31
C VAL A 16 -9.98 -0.16 3.04
N PRO A 17 -10.84 -0.71 3.91
CA PRO A 17 -11.89 0.05 4.59
C PRO A 17 -11.32 1.22 5.39
N GLU A 18 -12.02 2.36 5.40
CA GLU A 18 -11.64 3.52 6.20
C GLU A 18 -11.97 3.24 7.66
N SER A 19 -10.96 2.86 8.44
CA SER A 19 -11.10 2.71 9.88
C SER A 19 -10.66 4.01 10.56
N ASN A 20 -11.49 4.54 11.45
CA ASN A 20 -11.28 5.85 12.08
C ASN A 20 -10.15 5.88 13.12
N ASN A 21 -9.62 4.73 13.54
CA ASN A 21 -8.78 4.66 14.73
C ASN A 21 -7.55 3.73 14.64
N GLY A 22 -7.19 3.29 13.44
CA GLY A 22 -6.06 2.37 13.24
C GLY A 22 -4.86 3.05 12.61
N ASN A 23 -3.65 2.71 13.06
CA ASN A 23 -2.43 3.05 12.32
C ASN A 23 -2.49 2.42 10.93
N LEU A 24 -2.63 3.27 9.91
CA LEU A 24 -2.63 2.88 8.50
C LEU A 24 -1.45 1.95 8.18
N LYS A 25 -0.27 2.23 8.75
CA LYS A 25 0.94 1.42 8.57
C LYS A 25 0.76 -0.02 9.06
N GLU A 26 0.20 -0.22 10.25
CA GLU A 26 0.00 -1.55 10.84
C GLU A 26 -1.02 -2.36 10.04
N ILE A 27 -2.14 -1.73 9.66
CA ILE A 27 -3.16 -2.38 8.81
C ILE A 27 -2.52 -2.83 7.49
N PHE A 28 -1.70 -1.96 6.90
CA PHE A 28 -1.07 -2.22 5.61
C PHE A 28 0.01 -3.30 5.69
N GLN A 29 0.81 -3.31 6.75
CA GLN A 29 1.77 -4.37 7.05
C GLN A 29 1.06 -5.72 7.24
N GLY A 30 -0.03 -5.75 8.04
CA GLY A 30 -0.81 -6.98 8.24
C GLY A 30 -1.42 -7.53 6.96
N ILE A 31 -1.82 -6.67 6.01
CA ILE A 31 -2.28 -7.12 4.68
C ILE A 31 -1.14 -7.77 3.90
N PHE A 32 0.05 -7.20 3.88
CA PHE A 32 1.19 -7.78 3.14
C PHE A 32 1.67 -9.08 3.75
N GLU A 33 1.75 -9.16 5.07
CA GLU A 33 2.16 -10.37 5.77
C GLU A 33 1.12 -11.49 5.58
N ASN A 34 -0.18 -11.17 5.70
CA ASN A 34 -1.23 -12.18 5.63
C ASN A 34 -1.58 -12.61 4.19
N LYS A 35 -1.51 -11.70 3.21
CA LYS A 35 -1.99 -11.97 1.84
C LYS A 35 -0.88 -12.18 0.83
N MET A 36 0.34 -11.69 1.11
CA MET A 36 1.44 -11.75 0.14
C MET A 36 2.69 -12.42 0.70
N GLU A 37 2.65 -12.93 1.94
CA GLU A 37 3.77 -13.57 2.63
C GLU A 37 5.04 -12.69 2.67
N VAL A 38 4.87 -11.38 2.50
CA VAL A 38 5.96 -10.41 2.51
C VAL A 38 6.20 -9.97 3.94
N ASN A 39 7.11 -10.66 4.62
CA ASN A 39 7.57 -10.28 5.95
C ASN A 39 8.62 -9.17 5.85
N GLY A 40 8.52 -8.16 6.72
CA GLY A 40 9.54 -7.09 6.82
C GLY A 40 9.45 -5.99 5.77
N SER A 41 8.28 -5.77 5.15
CA SER A 41 8.10 -4.62 4.26
C SER A 41 8.30 -3.29 5.02
N GLN A 42 9.37 -2.58 4.71
CA GLN A 42 9.72 -1.30 5.27
C GLN A 42 9.01 -0.20 4.49
N LEU A 43 7.81 0.15 4.95
CA LEU A 43 7.13 1.36 4.51
C LEU A 43 7.81 2.59 5.11
N GLU A 44 8.14 3.53 4.24
CA GLU A 44 8.61 4.84 4.61
C GLU A 44 7.42 5.75 4.98
N TYR A 45 6.44 5.86 4.08
CA TYR A 45 5.24 6.66 4.28
C TYR A 45 3.99 5.98 3.71
N CYS A 46 2.85 6.16 4.37
CA CYS A 46 1.57 5.62 3.94
C CYS A 46 0.45 6.61 4.24
N TYR A 47 -0.33 6.99 3.23
CA TYR A 47 -1.43 7.94 3.40
C TYR A 47 -2.58 7.64 2.43
N ARG A 48 -3.78 8.09 2.80
CA ARG A 48 -4.96 8.03 1.94
C ARG A 48 -4.88 9.13 0.88
N LEU A 49 -5.16 8.78 -0.37
CA LEU A 49 -5.23 9.73 -1.47
C LEU A 49 -6.64 10.31 -1.59
N GLY A 50 -6.69 11.64 -1.77
CA GLY A 50 -7.92 12.38 -2.03
C GLY A 50 -8.62 12.93 -0.78
N PRO A 51 -9.55 13.89 -0.99
CA PRO A 51 -10.31 14.50 0.11
C PRO A 51 -11.13 13.45 0.84
N TYR A 52 -11.19 13.54 2.17
CA TYR A 52 -12.07 12.70 2.97
C TYR A 52 -13.52 13.12 2.74
N ASN A 53 -14.26 12.32 1.96
CA ASN A 53 -15.68 12.53 1.74
C ASN A 53 -16.47 11.58 2.64
N LYS A 54 -17.06 12.13 3.70
CA LYS A 54 -17.94 11.38 4.60
C LYS A 54 -19.21 11.02 3.84
N GLY A 55 -19.28 9.80 3.31
CA GLY A 55 -20.39 9.32 2.47
C GLY A 55 -19.97 8.70 1.14
N ASP A 56 -18.67 8.67 0.83
CA ASP A 56 -18.17 7.99 -0.36
C ASP A 56 -18.44 6.47 -0.25
N LYS A 57 -19.01 5.91 -1.32
CA LYS A 57 -19.41 4.49 -1.36
C LYS A 57 -18.19 3.55 -1.43
N TYR A 58 -17.03 4.11 -1.78
CA TYR A 58 -15.78 3.38 -1.95
C TYR A 58 -14.70 3.94 -1.03
N PRO A 59 -13.96 3.07 -0.32
CA PRO A 59 -12.88 3.52 0.53
C PRO A 59 -11.78 4.23 -0.28
N ARG A 60 -11.26 5.33 0.25
CA ARG A 60 -10.16 6.07 -0.41
C ARG A 60 -8.95 5.17 -0.64
N PRO A 61 -8.31 5.24 -1.82
CA PRO A 61 -7.11 4.49 -2.08
C PRO A 61 -5.97 4.93 -1.17
N ILE A 62 -5.11 3.99 -0.83
CA ILE A 62 -3.90 4.24 -0.05
C ILE A 62 -2.72 4.32 -1.00
N LEU A 63 -1.88 5.34 -0.84
CA LEU A 63 -0.55 5.38 -1.41
C LEU A 63 0.47 5.00 -0.34
N ALA A 64 1.18 3.92 -0.60
CA ALA A 64 2.30 3.47 0.21
C ALA A 64 3.59 3.69 -0.56
N THR A 65 4.55 4.35 0.07
CA THR A 65 5.92 4.51 -0.41
C THR A 65 6.82 3.60 0.42
N PHE A 66 7.53 2.70 -0.26
CA PHE A 66 8.55 1.85 0.34
C PHE A 66 9.90 2.55 0.34
N ILE A 67 10.75 2.19 1.30
CA ILE A 67 12.14 2.65 1.32
C ILE A 67 12.86 2.22 0.04
N ASP A 68 12.57 1.01 -0.45
CA ASP A 68 13.27 0.42 -1.58
C ASP A 68 12.35 -0.14 -2.69
N ALA A 69 12.82 -0.01 -3.94
CA ALA A 69 12.11 -0.46 -5.14
C ALA A 69 11.96 -1.99 -5.22
N GLN A 70 12.93 -2.74 -4.68
CA GLN A 70 12.91 -4.20 -4.68
C GLN A 70 11.77 -4.73 -3.81
N GLN A 71 11.46 -4.08 -2.68
CA GLN A 71 10.32 -4.46 -1.85
C GLN A 71 9.00 -4.29 -2.60
N ARG A 72 8.85 -3.17 -3.32
CA ARG A 72 7.69 -2.95 -4.20
C ARG A 72 7.59 -4.05 -5.26
N ASN A 73 8.70 -4.42 -5.89
CA ASN A 73 8.71 -5.48 -6.91
C ASN A 73 8.42 -6.86 -6.32
N LEU A 74 8.90 -7.16 -5.12
CA LEU A 74 8.62 -8.41 -4.42
C LEU A 74 7.12 -8.54 -4.12
N ILE A 75 6.49 -7.47 -3.61
CA ILE A 75 5.05 -7.40 -3.40
C ILE A 75 4.29 -7.55 -4.73
N PHE A 76 4.72 -6.83 -5.77
CA PHE A 76 4.06 -6.89 -7.07
C PHE A 76 4.17 -8.26 -7.75
N ASN A 77 5.30 -8.94 -7.61
CA ASN A 77 5.52 -10.27 -8.17
C ASN A 77 4.78 -11.36 -7.38
N ASN A 78 4.76 -11.30 -6.03
CA ASN A 78 3.98 -12.23 -5.22
C ASN A 78 2.47 -12.15 -5.53
N LYS A 79 1.95 -10.94 -5.78
CA LYS A 79 0.55 -10.73 -6.19
C LYS A 79 0.15 -11.55 -7.44
N LYS A 80 1.08 -11.83 -8.37
CA LYS A 80 0.80 -12.63 -9.56
C LYS A 80 0.71 -14.13 -9.27
N GLU A 81 1.37 -14.60 -8.21
CA GLU A 81 1.41 -16.04 -7.88
C GLU A 81 0.11 -16.47 -7.16
N THR A 82 -0.48 -15.60 -6.34
CA THR A 82 -1.76 -15.83 -5.64
C THR A 82 -3.00 -15.84 -6.58
N GLN A 83 -2.84 -15.64 -7.89
CA GLN A 83 -3.93 -15.65 -8.89
C GLN A 83 -3.91 -16.93 -9.76
N ARG A 84 -3.14 -17.96 -9.38
CA ARG A 84 -3.16 -19.27 -10.03
C ARG A 84 -4.05 -20.28 -9.30
#